data_AF-Q4L5H1-F1
#
_entry.id   AF-Q4L5H1-F1
#
_cell.length_a   1.000
_cell.length_b   1.000
_cell.length_c   1.000
_cell.angle_alpha   90.00
_cell.angle_beta   90.00
_cell.angle_gamma   90.00
#
_symmetry.space_group_name_H-M   'P 1'
#
loop_
_entity.id
_entity.type
_entity.pdbx_description
1 polymer ?
#
loop_
_entity_poly.entity_id
_entity_poly.type
_entity_poly.pdbx_seq_one_letter_code
_entity_poly.pdbx_strand_id
1 'polypeptide(L)'
;MKHKLLKIANDLNVLIVNSKESVECQFGTGICDDEVVLFFFHHSDEYKTDVKNIMFAEFHTSEELHDKFELAKKVIKGECLIDERNSHLPN
;
A
#
# COMPACT_ATOMS: atom_id res chain seq x y z
N MET A 1 -14.38 -13.69 8.20
CA MET A 1 -13.14 -13.30 7.47
C MET A 1 -12.74 -11.87 7.85
N LYS A 2 -12.38 -11.59 9.12
CA LYS A 2 -12.07 -10.22 9.62
C LYS A 2 -10.56 -9.88 9.62
N HIS A 3 -9.73 -10.56 8.82
CA HIS A 3 -8.27 -10.50 9.01
C HIS A 3 -7.44 -10.34 7.73
N LYS A 4 -8.03 -10.07 6.56
CA LYS A 4 -7.22 -9.93 5.33
C LYS A 4 -6.32 -8.70 5.41
N LEU A 5 -6.92 -7.53 5.66
CA LEU A 5 -6.17 -6.27 5.82
C LEU A 5 -5.21 -6.32 7.01
N LEU A 6 -5.63 -6.92 8.13
CA LEU A 6 -4.76 -7.09 9.31
C LEU A 6 -3.53 -7.97 8.99
N LYS A 7 -3.73 -9.06 8.25
CA LYS A 7 -2.63 -9.91 7.83
C LYS A 7 -1.67 -9.16 6.91
N ILE A 8 -2.19 -8.46 5.91
CA ILE A 8 -1.38 -7.62 5.01
C ILE A 8 -0.58 -6.59 5.80
N ALA A 9 -1.22 -5.86 6.72
CA ALA A 9 -0.54 -4.87 7.55
C ALA A 9 0.60 -5.49 8.37
N ASN A 10 0.36 -6.64 9.01
CA ASN A 10 1.38 -7.34 9.78
C ASN A 10 2.56 -7.78 8.90
N ASP A 11 2.28 -8.38 7.75
CA ASP A 11 3.30 -8.86 6.82
C ASP A 11 4.13 -7.70 6.27
N LEU A 12 3.51 -6.56 5.93
CA LEU A 12 4.22 -5.35 5.51
C LEU A 12 5.04 -4.74 6.66
N ASN A 13 4.49 -4.64 7.87
CA ASN A 13 5.20 -4.06 9.02
C ASN A 13 6.47 -4.83 9.38
N VAL A 14 6.47 -6.16 9.25
CA VAL A 14 7.70 -6.98 9.43
C VAL A 14 8.81 -6.57 8.44
N LEU A 15 8.44 -6.21 7.22
CA LEU A 15 9.38 -5.77 6.19
C LEU A 15 9.81 -4.31 6.41
N ILE A 16 8.87 -3.42 6.75
CA ILE A 16 9.10 -1.99 6.98
C ILE A 16 10.13 -1.75 8.08
N VAL A 17 10.11 -2.54 9.17
CA VAL A 17 11.06 -2.41 10.29
C VAL A 17 12.53 -2.47 9.84
N ASN A 18 12.83 -3.15 8.73
CA ASN A 18 14.18 -3.29 8.19
C ASN A 18 14.41 -2.46 6.92
N SER A 19 13.44 -1.63 6.53
CA SER A 19 13.53 -0.79 5.34
C SER A 19 14.41 0.44 5.59
N LYS A 20 15.01 0.94 4.52
CA LYS A 20 15.66 2.26 4.49
C LYS A 20 14.76 3.32 3.87
N GLU A 21 13.65 2.92 3.27
CA GLU A 21 12.67 3.80 2.65
C GLU A 21 11.74 4.38 3.70
N SER A 22 11.27 5.61 3.47
CA SER A 22 10.31 6.25 4.37
C SER A 22 8.90 5.79 4.04
N VAL A 23 8.50 4.66 4.62
CA VAL A 23 7.23 3.99 4.37
C VAL A 23 6.48 3.66 5.67
N GLU A 24 5.16 3.67 5.63
CA GLU A 24 4.32 3.31 6.78
C GLU A 24 2.99 2.66 6.39
N CYS A 25 2.42 1.91 7.33
CA CYS A 25 1.08 1.31 7.21
C CYS A 25 0.13 1.95 8.21
N GLN A 26 -1.01 2.46 7.73
CA GLN A 26 -2.03 3.09 8.57
C GLN A 26 -3.42 2.58 8.22
N PHE A 27 -4.18 2.19 9.24
CA PHE A 27 -5.62 1.94 9.08
C PHE A 27 -6.39 3.26 9.10
N GLY A 28 -7.36 3.40 8.20
CA GLY A 28 -8.25 4.55 8.13
C GLY A 28 -9.64 4.16 7.67
N THR A 29 -10.50 5.15 7.51
CA THR A 29 -11.83 5.02 6.89
C THR A 29 -11.73 5.41 5.41
N GLY A 30 -12.31 4.60 4.52
CA GLY A 30 -12.34 4.84 3.08
C GLY A 30 -13.32 5.95 2.68
N ILE A 31 -13.46 6.18 1.37
CA ILE A 31 -14.34 7.22 0.77
C ILE A 31 -15.83 6.94 1.07
N CYS A 32 -16.19 5.69 1.32
CA CYS A 32 -17.48 5.32 1.89
C CYS A 32 -17.29 5.24 3.41
N ASP A 33 -17.89 6.15 4.16
CA ASP A 33 -17.64 6.47 5.59
C ASP A 33 -17.73 5.31 6.61
N ASP A 34 -18.00 4.07 6.18
CA ASP A 34 -18.12 2.89 7.03
C ASP A 34 -17.12 1.76 6.73
N GLU A 35 -16.23 1.92 5.73
CA GLU A 35 -15.26 0.88 5.39
C GLU A 35 -13.87 1.14 5.95
N VAL A 36 -13.34 0.16 6.68
CA VAL A 36 -11.95 0.15 7.11
C VAL A 36 -11.05 -0.19 5.93
N VAL A 37 -10.10 0.70 5.63
CA VAL A 37 -9.06 0.50 4.62
C VAL A 37 -7.69 0.54 5.28
N LEU A 38 -6.71 -0.09 4.63
CA LEU A 38 -5.31 0.00 4.98
C LEU A 38 -4.60 0.83 3.91
N PHE A 39 -3.93 1.89 4.33
CA PHE A 39 -3.05 2.69 3.50
C PHE A 39 -1.60 2.30 3.76
N PHE A 40 -0.87 2.02 2.68
CA PHE A 40 0.58 1.97 2.69
C PHE A 40 1.09 3.28 2.10
N PHE A 41 1.69 4.15 2.92
CA PHE A 41 2.24 5.43 2.49
C PHE A 41 3.72 5.29 2.15
N HIS A 42 4.14 6.02 1.13
CA HIS A 42 5.52 6.15 0.73
C HIS A 42 5.87 7.63 0.57
N HIS A 43 6.85 8.05 1.36
CA HIS A 43 7.41 9.39 1.34
C HIS A 43 8.76 9.33 0.61
N SER A 44 8.87 10.08 -0.48
CA SER A 44 10.11 10.20 -1.24
C SER A 44 10.23 11.62 -1.78
N ASP A 45 11.45 12.15 -1.76
CA ASP A 45 11.79 13.45 -2.34
C ASP A 45 11.53 13.49 -3.86
N GLU A 46 11.48 12.31 -4.50
CA GLU A 46 11.17 12.17 -5.92
C GLU A 46 9.72 12.57 -6.25
N TYR A 47 8.83 12.57 -5.26
CA TYR A 47 7.42 12.94 -5.46
C TYR A 47 7.16 14.45 -5.53
N LYS A 48 8.20 15.28 -5.47
CA LYS A 48 8.18 16.76 -5.52
C LYS A 48 7.36 17.44 -4.41
N THR A 49 6.09 17.10 -4.26
CA THR A 49 5.15 17.74 -3.33
C THR A 49 4.19 16.79 -2.63
N ASP A 50 4.05 15.54 -3.07
CA ASP A 50 2.96 14.67 -2.60
C ASP A 50 3.47 13.38 -1.94
N VAL A 51 2.73 12.90 -0.94
CA VAL A 51 2.89 11.52 -0.44
C VAL A 51 2.08 10.61 -1.34
N LYS A 52 2.69 9.52 -1.82
CA LYS A 52 1.98 8.50 -2.60
C LYS A 52 1.58 7.34 -1.70
N ASN A 53 0.45 6.70 -2.00
CA ASN A 53 -0.03 5.59 -1.22
C ASN A 53 -0.62 4.45 -2.07
N ILE A 54 -0.67 3.27 -1.47
CA ILE A 54 -1.39 2.10 -1.96
C ILE A 54 -2.54 1.84 -1.00
N MET A 55 -3.78 1.84 -1.51
CA MET A 55 -4.97 1.53 -0.72
C MET A 55 -5.34 0.05 -0.87
N PHE A 56 -5.51 -0.62 0.28
CA PHE A 56 -6.06 -1.96 0.43
C PHE A 56 -7.44 -1.85 1.10
N ALA A 57 -8.44 -2.51 0.54
CA ALA A 57 -9.84 -2.47 0.98
C ALA A 57 -10.42 -3.88 0.87
N GLU A 58 -11.50 -4.17 1.60
CA GLU A 58 -12.09 -5.51 1.61
C GLU A 58 -12.86 -5.82 0.32
N PHE A 59 -13.31 -4.80 -0.42
CA PHE A 59 -13.92 -4.98 -1.74
C PHE A 59 -12.93 -5.31 -2.87
N HIS A 60 -11.62 -5.12 -2.66
CA HIS A 60 -10.64 -5.55 -3.67
C HIS A 60 -10.63 -7.08 -3.80
N THR A 61 -10.51 -7.55 -5.02
CA THR A 61 -10.30 -8.96 -5.33
C THR A 61 -8.98 -9.45 -4.74
N SER A 62 -8.86 -10.77 -4.56
CA SER A 62 -7.61 -11.36 -4.07
C SER A 62 -6.40 -11.07 -4.99
N GLU A 63 -6.64 -10.94 -6.30
CA GLU A 63 -5.62 -10.61 -7.30
C GLU A 63 -5.15 -9.16 -7.13
N GLU A 64 -6.08 -8.20 -7.06
CA GLU A 64 -5.74 -6.79 -6.81
C GLU A 64 -4.99 -6.60 -5.48
N LEU A 65 -5.39 -7.31 -4.43
CA LEU A 65 -4.68 -7.27 -3.14
C LEU A 65 -3.27 -7.87 -3.25
N HIS A 66 -3.08 -8.94 -4.03
CA HIS A 66 -1.79 -9.56 -4.26
C HIS A 66 -0.84 -8.64 -5.02
N ASP A 67 -1.30 -8.05 -6.12
CA ASP A 67 -0.49 -7.16 -6.96
C ASP A 67 -0.06 -5.91 -6.18
N LYS A 68 -0.99 -5.31 -5.43
CA LYS A 68 -0.71 -4.19 -4.53
C LYS A 68 0.29 -4.56 -3.44
N PHE A 69 0.19 -5.77 -2.88
CA PHE A 69 1.12 -6.25 -1.87
C PHE A 69 2.53 -6.46 -2.44
N GLU A 70 2.66 -7.05 -3.62
CA GLU A 70 3.96 -7.21 -4.28
C GLU A 70 4.56 -5.86 -4.70
N LEU A 71 3.76 -4.89 -5.13
CA LEU A 71 4.23 -3.53 -5.36
C LEU A 71 4.76 -2.89 -4.06
N ALA A 72 4.01 -2.98 -2.96
CA ALA A 72 4.45 -2.46 -1.66
C ALA A 72 5.79 -3.08 -1.22
N LYS A 73 6.00 -4.38 -1.45
CA LYS A 73 7.28 -5.06 -1.18
C LYS A 73 8.44 -4.50 -2.00
N LYS A 74 8.23 -4.20 -3.28
CA LYS A 74 9.25 -3.59 -4.14
C LYS A 74 9.60 -2.19 -3.65
N VAL A 75 8.58 -1.40 -3.28
CA VAL A 75 8.75 -0.07 -2.70
C VAL A 75 9.54 -0.16 -1.39
N ILE A 76 9.18 -1.06 -0.46
CA ILE A 76 9.90 -1.28 0.82
C ILE A 76 11.39 -1.59 0.62
N LYS A 77 11.75 -2.26 -0.49
CA LYS A 77 13.14 -2.59 -0.82
C LYS A 77 13.89 -1.45 -1.54
N GLY A 78 13.21 -0.34 -1.86
CA GLY A 78 13.76 0.73 -2.68
C GLY A 78 13.93 0.33 -4.17
N GLU A 79 13.22 -0.71 -4.63
CA GLU A 79 13.32 -1.19 -6.02
C GLU A 79 12.53 -0.30 -7.00
N CYS A 80 11.50 0.42 -6.52
CA CYS A 80 10.69 1.31 -7.32
C CYS A 80 9.93 2.36 -6.49
N LEU A 81 9.51 3.45 -7.14
CA LEU A 81 8.50 4.35 -6.60
C LEU A 81 7.07 3.82 -6.86
N ILE A 82 6.12 4.23 -6.03
CA ILE A 82 4.69 4.26 -6.38
C ILE A 82 4.48 5.33 -7.45
N ASP A 83 4.15 4.92 -8.68
CA ASP A 83 3.63 5.82 -9.72
C ASP A 83 2.11 5.59 -9.83
N GLU A 84 1.31 6.63 -9.65
CA GLU A 84 -0.14 6.57 -9.85
C GLU A 84 -0.50 6.12 -11.27
N ARG A 85 0.39 6.32 -12.26
CA ARG A 85 0.20 5.84 -13.64
C ARG A 85 0.23 4.32 -13.77
N ASN A 86 0.77 3.59 -12.79
CA ASN A 86 0.68 2.12 -12.77
C ASN A 86 -0.66 1.60 -12.23
N SER A 87 -1.53 2.47 -11.69
CA SER A 87 -2.88 2.09 -11.23
C SER A 87 -3.94 2.10 -12.34
N HIS A 88 -3.55 2.49 -13.56
CA HIS A 88 -4.37 2.43 -14.78
C HIS A 88 -3.67 1.60 -15.85
N LEU A 89 -3.71 0.27 -15.71
CA LEU A 89 -3.58 -0.62 -16.86
C LEU A 89 -4.88 -1.41 -16.97
N PRO A 90 -5.63 -1.17 -18.05
CA PRO A 90 -5.97 -2.25 -18.97
C PRO A 90 -5.18 -2.00 -20.25
N ASN A 91 -4.42 -3.00 -20.68
CA ASN A 91 -4.03 -3.11 -22.10
C ASN A 91 -5.24 -3.53 -22.92
#